data_AF-A0AAV8WR30-F1
#
_entry.id   AF-A0AAV8WR30-F1
#
_cell.length_a   1.000
_cell.length_b   1.000
_cell.length_c   1.000
_cell.angle_alpha   90.00
_cell.angle_beta   90.00
_cell.angle_gamma   90.00
#
_symmetry.space_group_name_H-M   'P 1'
#
loop_
_entity.id
_entity.type
_entity.pdbx_description
1 polymer ?
#
loop_
_entity_poly.entity_id
_entity_poly.type
_entity_poly.pdbx_seq_one_letter_code
_entity_poly.pdbx_strand_id
1 'polypeptide(L)'
;MISFKISHLLILLRKYSVKTKPVVIADENVLTSINNNSFKPKKHPGIMTPKIVLIPDTFVKAVENVIEDYPVKALIVKSATLARHLKGRIPPMEREEIKETTQKVQEQVLNKCKHIVVKNEDEEKRFKQMVENKVANILRVKIYNWEPIKYDSYNSILYLLARSPAEYAVLVKLFGEIFSRDPEFQPRSLFDFGSGIGTATW
;
A
#
# COMPACT_ATOMS: atom_id res chain seq x y z
N MET A 1 -28.01 9.35 32.34
CA MET A 1 -27.80 9.99 31.03
C MET A 1 -26.45 10.71 31.09
N ILE A 2 -25.36 10.04 30.71
CA ILE A 2 -24.00 10.58 30.81
C ILE A 2 -23.51 10.81 29.38
N SER A 3 -23.47 12.09 28.99
CA SER A 3 -23.00 12.56 27.69
C SER A 3 -21.46 12.55 27.69
N PHE A 4 -20.86 11.65 26.92
CA PHE A 4 -19.42 11.68 26.64
C PHE A 4 -19.17 12.73 25.55
N LYS A 5 -18.66 13.89 25.94
CA LYS A 5 -18.04 14.85 25.02
C LYS A 5 -16.77 14.23 24.46
N ILE A 6 -16.79 13.86 23.19
CA ILE A 6 -15.59 13.50 22.41
C ILE A 6 -14.86 14.81 22.11
N SER A 7 -14.09 15.29 23.07
CA SER A 7 -13.20 16.44 22.91
C SER A 7 -11.84 16.07 23.47
N HIS A 8 -11.03 15.42 22.62
CA HIS A 8 -9.55 15.51 22.55
C HIS A 8 -8.97 14.27 21.85
N LEU A 9 -9.27 14.13 20.56
CA LEU A 9 -8.29 13.58 19.64
C LEU A 9 -7.78 14.76 18.82
N LEU A 10 -6.84 15.52 19.39
CA LEU A 10 -6.02 16.43 18.60
C LEU A 10 -5.09 15.54 17.77
N ILE A 11 -5.58 15.13 16.61
CA ILE A 11 -4.75 14.57 15.56
C ILE A 11 -3.69 15.66 15.28
N LEU A 12 -2.46 15.42 15.74
CA LEU A 12 -1.28 16.14 15.30
C LEU A 12 -1.06 15.77 13.83
N LEU A 13 -1.89 16.31 12.95
CA LEU A 13 -1.59 16.41 11.53
C LEU A 13 -0.33 17.25 11.47
N ARG A 14 0.83 16.60 11.29
CA ARG A 14 2.04 17.29 10.83
C ARG A 14 1.68 17.94 9.50
N LYS A 15 1.27 19.20 9.56
CA LYS A 15 1.15 20.06 8.39
C LYS A 15 2.58 20.33 7.95
N TYR A 16 3.11 19.46 7.09
CA TYR A 16 4.25 19.79 6.24
C TYR A 16 3.77 20.89 5.27
N SER A 17 3.65 22.11 5.79
CA SER A 17 3.33 23.29 4.99
C SER A 17 4.66 23.84 4.50
N VAL A 18 4.90 23.74 3.20
CA VAL A 18 5.89 24.59 2.54
C VAL A 18 5.49 26.05 2.70
N LYS A 19 6.45 26.94 2.97
CA LYS A 19 6.21 28.40 3.08
C LYS A 19 5.61 28.97 1.80
N THR A 20 5.98 28.41 0.66
CA THR A 20 5.43 28.71 -0.65
C THR A 20 4.34 27.70 -0.97
N LYS A 21 3.10 28.17 -1.04
CA LYS A 21 2.04 27.37 -1.67
C LYS A 21 2.20 27.51 -3.19
N PRO A 22 2.14 26.43 -3.96
CA PRO A 22 2.09 26.55 -5.41
C PRO A 22 0.90 27.42 -5.78
N VAL A 23 1.15 28.51 -6.49
CA VAL A 23 0.11 29.36 -7.06
C VAL A 23 -0.22 28.79 -8.43
N VAL A 24 -1.48 28.42 -8.63
CA VAL A 24 -1.96 27.96 -9.93
C VAL A 24 -2.09 29.19 -10.82
N ILE A 25 -1.19 29.32 -11.79
CA ILE A 25 -1.28 30.34 -12.84
C ILE A 25 -2.05 29.70 -13.98
N ALA A 26 -3.29 30.15 -14.19
CA ALA A 26 -4.10 29.70 -15.31
C ALA A 26 -3.75 30.52 -16.55
N ASP A 27 -3.77 29.87 -17.71
CA ASP A 27 -3.63 30.54 -19.00
C ASP A 27 -4.85 31.46 -19.23
N GLU A 28 -4.61 32.77 -19.33
CA GLU A 28 -5.64 33.79 -19.48
C GLU A 28 -6.49 33.58 -20.76
N ASN A 29 -5.89 33.05 -21.82
CA ASN A 29 -6.60 32.74 -23.06
C ASN A 29 -7.61 31.61 -22.84
N VAL A 30 -7.22 30.61 -22.05
CA VAL A 30 -8.09 29.47 -21.70
C VAL A 30 -9.24 29.94 -20.79
N LEU A 31 -8.97 30.80 -19.81
CA LEU A 31 -10.03 31.37 -18.94
C LEU A 31 -11.05 32.18 -19.75
N THR A 32 -10.58 33.03 -20.65
CA THR A 32 -11.44 33.84 -21.53
C THR A 32 -12.30 32.94 -22.42
N SER A 33 -11.70 31.90 -22.99
CA SER A 33 -12.37 30.91 -23.84
C SER A 33 -13.43 30.09 -23.09
N ILE A 34 -13.19 29.76 -21.81
CA ILE A 34 -14.16 29.10 -20.93
C ILE A 34 -15.35 30.03 -20.65
N ASN A 35 -15.09 31.27 -20.27
CA ASN A 35 -16.15 32.26 -20.00
C ASN A 35 -17.02 32.52 -21.23
N ASN A 36 -16.42 32.46 -22.42
CA ASN A 36 -17.10 32.62 -23.71
C ASN A 36 -17.79 31.33 -24.20
N ASN A 37 -17.84 30.25 -23.41
CA ASN A 37 -18.40 28.94 -23.78
C ASN A 37 -17.85 28.35 -25.10
N SER A 38 -16.61 28.72 -25.47
CA SER A 38 -15.99 28.23 -26.72
C SER A 38 -15.52 26.78 -26.64
N PHE A 39 -15.27 26.27 -25.42
CA PHE A 39 -14.93 24.86 -25.18
C PHE A 39 -16.16 24.07 -24.74
N LYS A 40 -16.30 22.85 -25.26
CA LYS A 40 -17.24 21.88 -24.67
C LYS A 40 -16.67 21.39 -23.33
N PRO A 41 -17.50 21.08 -22.32
CA PRO A 41 -17.03 20.67 -20.98
C PRO A 41 -16.01 19.53 -20.95
N LYS A 42 -15.97 18.67 -21.98
CA LYS A 42 -15.02 17.56 -22.12
C LYS A 42 -14.08 17.69 -23.32
N LYS A 43 -13.90 18.90 -23.86
CA LYS A 43 -13.00 19.20 -24.97
C LYS A 43 -12.32 20.56 -24.75
N HIS A 44 -11.53 20.65 -23.68
CA HIS A 44 -10.68 21.81 -23.37
C HIS A 44 -9.20 21.37 -23.34
N PRO A 45 -8.24 22.30 -23.52
CA PRO A 45 -6.82 21.97 -23.65
C PRO A 45 -6.21 21.32 -22.39
N GLY A 46 -6.78 21.56 -21.22
CA GLY A 46 -6.38 20.90 -19.98
C GLY A 46 -6.78 19.43 -19.83
N ILE A 47 -7.43 18.81 -20.82
CA ILE A 47 -7.81 17.39 -20.78
C ILE A 47 -6.63 16.54 -21.24
N MET A 48 -6.14 15.71 -20.32
CA MET A 48 -5.26 14.59 -20.64
C MET A 48 -6.07 13.32 -20.81
N THR A 49 -6.07 12.80 -22.04
CA THR A 49 -6.62 11.48 -22.37
C THR A 49 -5.47 10.51 -22.60
N PRO A 50 -4.89 9.92 -21.54
CA PRO A 50 -3.81 8.98 -21.72
C PRO A 50 -4.30 7.79 -22.54
N LYS A 51 -3.55 7.42 -23.58
CA LYS A 51 -3.81 6.22 -24.36
C LYS A 51 -3.69 4.98 -23.46
N ILE A 52 -4.36 3.89 -23.88
CA ILE A 52 -4.13 2.58 -23.27
C ILE A 52 -2.65 2.26 -23.48
N VAL A 53 -1.95 2.01 -22.36
CA VAL A 53 -0.53 1.67 -22.39
C VAL A 53 -0.43 0.16 -22.57
N LEU A 54 0.30 -0.24 -23.61
CA LEU A 54 0.70 -1.63 -23.83
C LEU A 54 2.14 -1.80 -23.33
N ILE A 55 2.42 -2.97 -22.78
CA ILE A 55 3.79 -3.34 -22.40
C ILE A 55 4.57 -3.61 -23.69
N PRO A 56 5.81 -3.12 -23.83
CA PRO A 56 6.63 -3.39 -25.01
C PRO A 56 6.89 -4.88 -25.21
N ASP A 57 6.86 -5.35 -26.46
CA ASP A 57 7.15 -6.76 -26.78
C ASP A 57 8.57 -7.17 -26.36
N THR A 58 9.51 -6.22 -26.35
CA THR A 58 10.88 -6.42 -25.86
C THR A 58 10.90 -6.75 -24.37
N PHE A 59 10.07 -6.07 -23.58
CA PHE A 59 9.90 -6.38 -22.16
C PHE A 59 9.27 -7.77 -21.98
N VAL A 60 8.23 -8.09 -22.76
CA VAL A 60 7.58 -9.41 -22.68
C VAL A 60 8.58 -10.53 -22.95
N LYS A 61 9.38 -10.42 -24.02
CA LYS A 61 10.44 -11.38 -24.34
C LYS A 61 11.49 -11.50 -23.23
N ALA A 62 11.88 -10.38 -22.62
CA ALA A 62 12.82 -10.39 -21.50
C ALA A 62 12.24 -11.14 -20.30
N VAL A 63 10.94 -10.95 -20.01
CA VAL A 63 10.24 -11.70 -18.96
C VAL A 63 10.19 -13.19 -19.30
N GLU A 64 9.85 -13.55 -20.54
CA GLU A 64 9.80 -14.95 -20.99
C GLU A 64 11.14 -15.66 -20.77
N ASN A 65 12.26 -15.02 -21.12
CA ASN A 65 13.59 -15.58 -20.90
C ASN A 65 13.93 -15.77 -19.42
N VAL A 66 13.45 -14.88 -18.54
CA VAL A 66 13.74 -14.94 -17.09
C VAL A 66 12.90 -16.02 -16.40
N ILE A 67 11.71 -16.34 -16.93
CA ILE A 67 10.81 -17.33 -16.31
C ILE A 67 10.93 -18.74 -16.88
N GLU A 68 11.80 -18.98 -17.86
CA GLU A 68 11.88 -20.24 -18.64
C GLU A 68 11.99 -21.49 -17.75
N ASP A 69 12.72 -21.41 -16.64
CA ASP A 69 12.90 -22.52 -15.69
C ASP A 69 11.65 -22.84 -14.83
N TYR A 70 10.61 -22.01 -14.90
CA TYR A 70 9.46 -22.07 -14.00
C TYR A 70 8.14 -22.36 -14.74
N PRO A 71 7.24 -23.15 -14.14
CA PRO A 71 5.94 -23.41 -14.72
C PRO A 71 5.06 -22.14 -14.70
N VAL A 72 4.83 -21.55 -15.86
CA VAL A 72 4.09 -20.27 -16.06
C VAL A 72 2.73 -20.25 -15.36
N LYS A 73 1.95 -21.34 -15.45
CA LYS A 73 0.64 -21.42 -14.78
C LYS A 73 0.73 -21.26 -13.27
N ALA A 74 1.75 -21.86 -12.65
CA ALA A 74 1.96 -21.74 -11.21
C ALA A 74 2.39 -20.33 -10.84
N LEU A 75 3.28 -19.72 -11.64
CA LEU A 75 3.70 -18.33 -11.46
C LEU A 75 2.52 -17.36 -11.47
N ILE A 76 1.58 -17.49 -12.41
CA ILE A 76 0.39 -16.63 -12.48
C ILE A 76 -0.46 -16.73 -11.21
N VAL A 77 -0.72 -17.94 -10.71
CA VAL A 77 -1.52 -18.14 -9.49
C VAL A 77 -0.81 -17.56 -8.26
N LYS A 78 0.51 -17.78 -8.16
CA LYS A 78 1.32 -17.33 -7.04
C LYS A 78 1.55 -15.82 -7.07
N SER A 79 1.77 -15.22 -8.24
CA SER A 79 1.93 -13.78 -8.42
C SER A 79 0.64 -13.03 -8.07
N ALA A 80 -0.53 -13.55 -8.47
CA ALA A 80 -1.82 -13.00 -8.05
C ALA A 80 -2.03 -13.08 -6.53
N THR A 81 -1.54 -14.14 -5.89
CA THR A 81 -1.58 -14.28 -4.43
C THR A 81 -0.68 -13.25 -3.75
N LEU A 82 0.55 -13.07 -4.25
CA LEU A 82 1.46 -12.03 -3.79
C LEU A 82 0.85 -10.63 -3.97
N ALA A 83 0.24 -10.34 -5.12
CA ALA A 83 -0.42 -9.06 -5.39
C ALA A 83 -1.51 -8.75 -4.37
N ARG A 84 -2.36 -9.73 -4.04
CA ARG A 84 -3.39 -9.59 -2.99
C ARG A 84 -2.76 -9.38 -1.62
N HIS A 85 -1.72 -10.14 -1.28
CA HIS A 85 -1.00 -9.98 -0.03
C HIS A 85 -0.41 -8.58 0.11
N LEU A 86 0.29 -8.08 -0.91
CA LEU A 86 0.86 -6.73 -0.96
C LEU A 86 -0.21 -5.64 -0.79
N LYS A 87 -1.35 -5.77 -1.49
CA LYS A 87 -2.47 -4.83 -1.38
C LYS A 87 -3.08 -4.79 0.03
N GLY A 88 -3.06 -5.92 0.74
CA GLY A 88 -3.61 -6.04 2.09
C GLY A 88 -2.60 -5.76 3.21
N ARG A 89 -1.37 -5.33 2.90
CA ARG A 89 -0.37 -5.05 3.94
C ARG A 89 -0.77 -3.85 4.78
N ILE A 90 -0.63 -4.00 6.10
CA ILE A 90 -0.79 -2.96 7.10
C ILE A 90 0.60 -2.72 7.71
N PRO A 91 0.99 -1.49 8.07
CA PRO A 91 2.25 -1.28 8.82
C PRO A 91 2.29 -2.10 10.12
N PRO A 92 3.49 -2.48 10.60
CA PRO A 92 3.60 -3.16 11.89
C PRO A 92 3.10 -2.21 12.99
N MET A 93 2.43 -2.78 13.97
CA MET A 93 1.96 -2.06 15.16
C MET A 93 3.15 -1.64 16.02
N GLU A 94 3.08 -0.48 16.66
CA GLU A 94 4.14 -0.01 17.54
C GLU A 94 4.21 -0.86 18.82
N ARG A 95 5.39 -0.88 19.47
CA ARG A 95 5.62 -1.74 20.65
C ARG A 95 4.66 -1.41 21.79
N GLU A 96 4.38 -0.13 22.00
CA GLU A 96 3.48 0.38 23.02
C GLU A 96 2.03 -0.06 22.73
N GLU A 97 1.59 0.06 21.49
CA GLU A 97 0.26 -0.37 21.05
C GLU A 97 0.06 -1.89 21.20
N ILE A 98 1.11 -2.69 20.92
CA ILE A 98 1.10 -4.14 21.15
C ILE A 98 0.94 -4.44 22.64
N LYS A 99 1.68 -3.75 23.52
CA LYS A 99 1.58 -3.93 24.97
C LYS A 99 0.19 -3.59 25.48
N GLU A 100 -0.36 -2.44 25.09
CA GLU A 100 -1.71 -2.04 25.48
C GLU A 100 -2.77 -3.03 25.01
N THR A 101 -2.65 -3.49 23.76
CA THR A 101 -3.59 -4.47 23.18
C THR A 101 -3.49 -5.80 23.92
N THR A 102 -2.28 -6.22 24.28
CA THR A 102 -2.02 -7.43 25.07
C THR A 102 -2.67 -7.34 26.44
N GLN A 103 -2.48 -6.24 27.17
CA GLN A 103 -3.10 -6.00 28.47
C GLN A 103 -4.63 -6.02 28.39
N LYS A 104 -5.20 -5.28 27.42
CA LYS A 104 -6.65 -5.25 27.19
C LYS A 104 -7.22 -6.65 26.90
N VAL A 105 -6.53 -7.47 26.10
CA VAL A 105 -6.95 -8.85 25.81
C VAL A 105 -6.82 -9.75 27.03
N GLN A 106 -5.74 -9.63 27.80
CA GLN A 106 -5.53 -10.39 29.03
C GLN A 106 -6.63 -10.11 30.06
N GLU A 107 -6.95 -8.84 30.30
CA GLU A 107 -8.06 -8.45 31.17
C GLU A 107 -9.40 -9.01 30.68
N GLN A 108 -9.67 -8.93 29.37
CA GLN A 108 -10.90 -9.50 28.78
C GLN A 108 -11.00 -11.01 29.01
N VAL A 109 -9.91 -11.75 28.84
CA VAL A 109 -9.89 -13.21 29.05
C VAL A 109 -10.05 -13.55 30.52
N LEU A 110 -9.35 -12.87 31.43
CA LEU A 110 -9.48 -13.05 32.87
C LEU A 110 -10.91 -12.76 33.34
N ASN A 111 -11.49 -11.64 32.88
CA ASN A 111 -12.88 -11.28 33.17
C ASN A 111 -13.87 -12.38 32.75
N LYS A 112 -13.66 -13.00 31.58
CA LYS A 112 -14.47 -14.13 31.11
C LYS A 112 -14.26 -15.41 31.92
N CYS A 113 -13.13 -15.55 32.60
CA CYS A 113 -12.77 -16.75 33.37
C CYS A 113 -12.99 -16.61 34.89
N LYS A 114 -13.54 -15.49 35.37
CA LYS A 114 -13.74 -15.17 36.80
C LYS A 114 -14.51 -16.21 37.62
N HIS A 115 -15.34 -17.02 36.98
CA HIS A 115 -16.18 -18.03 37.64
C HIS A 115 -15.47 -19.39 37.81
N ILE A 116 -14.25 -19.54 37.32
CA ILE A 116 -13.48 -20.79 37.42
C ILE A 116 -12.82 -20.83 38.80
N VAL A 117 -13.23 -21.80 39.62
CA VAL A 117 -12.67 -22.04 40.94
C VAL A 117 -11.47 -22.98 40.80
N VAL A 118 -10.29 -22.51 41.19
CA VAL A 118 -9.05 -23.29 41.23
C VAL A 118 -8.82 -23.75 42.67
N LYS A 119 -8.68 -25.06 42.90
CA LYS A 119 -8.58 -25.62 44.26
C LYS A 119 -7.22 -26.24 44.59
N ASN A 120 -6.44 -26.64 43.59
CA ASN A 120 -5.11 -27.25 43.76
C ASN A 120 -4.05 -26.61 42.83
N GLU A 121 -2.77 -26.86 43.11
CA GLU A 121 -1.65 -26.29 42.34
C GLU A 121 -1.65 -26.76 40.87
N ASP A 122 -2.10 -27.99 40.60
CA ASP A 122 -2.15 -28.54 39.24
C ASP A 122 -3.24 -27.88 38.38
N GLU A 123 -4.40 -27.56 38.96
CA GLU A 123 -5.47 -26.78 38.34
C GLU A 123 -5.03 -25.34 38.11
N GLU A 124 -4.21 -24.77 39.00
CA GLU A 124 -3.67 -23.42 38.82
C GLU A 124 -2.74 -23.35 37.60
N LYS A 125 -1.85 -24.33 37.44
CA LYS A 125 -0.98 -24.45 36.26
C LYS A 125 -1.81 -24.61 34.98
N ARG A 126 -2.81 -25.49 34.99
CA ARG A 126 -3.71 -25.70 33.84
C ARG A 126 -4.50 -24.45 33.50
N PHE A 127 -4.97 -23.72 34.50
CA PHE A 127 -5.71 -22.48 34.32
C PHE A 127 -4.86 -21.38 33.69
N LYS A 128 -3.64 -21.17 34.21
CA LYS A 128 -2.67 -20.22 33.64
C LYS A 128 -2.40 -20.53 32.17
N GLN A 129 -2.11 -21.78 31.85
CA GLN A 129 -1.83 -22.19 30.47
C GLN A 129 -3.06 -22.04 29.55
N MET A 130 -4.26 -22.32 30.05
CA MET A 130 -5.51 -22.07 29.29
C MET A 130 -5.68 -20.57 28.99
N VAL A 131 -5.45 -19.69 29.96
CA VAL A 131 -5.54 -18.24 29.79
C VAL A 131 -4.51 -17.76 28.78
N GLU A 132 -3.25 -18.18 28.91
CA GLU A 132 -2.16 -17.83 27.98
C GLU A 132 -2.50 -18.26 26.55
N ASN A 133 -2.97 -19.49 26.35
CA ASN A 133 -3.37 -19.98 25.03
C ASN A 133 -4.53 -19.18 24.44
N LYS A 134 -5.54 -18.81 25.25
CA LYS A 134 -6.66 -17.97 24.82
C LYS A 134 -6.20 -16.57 24.44
N VAL A 135 -5.34 -15.96 25.24
CA VAL A 135 -4.76 -14.64 24.96
C VAL A 135 -3.95 -14.68 23.67
N ALA A 136 -3.05 -15.65 23.51
CA ALA A 136 -2.23 -15.82 22.32
C ALA A 136 -3.07 -15.97 21.04
N ASN A 137 -4.14 -16.77 21.09
CA ASN A 137 -5.04 -16.97 19.94
C ASN A 137 -5.76 -15.67 19.54
N ILE A 138 -6.22 -14.88 20.51
CA ILE A 138 -6.87 -13.59 20.23
C ILE A 138 -5.86 -12.59 19.65
N LEU A 139 -4.65 -12.55 20.21
CA LEU A 139 -3.60 -11.65 19.74
C LEU A 139 -3.13 -11.99 18.33
N ARG A 140 -3.05 -13.27 17.95
CA ARG A 140 -2.70 -13.70 16.59
C ARG A 140 -3.66 -13.16 15.52
N VAL A 141 -4.92 -12.93 15.87
CA VAL A 141 -5.94 -12.38 14.97
C VAL A 141 -5.95 -10.84 15.02
N LYS A 142 -5.81 -10.26 16.22
CA LYS A 142 -5.86 -8.80 16.41
C LYS A 142 -4.60 -8.09 15.94
N ILE A 143 -3.44 -8.68 16.17
CA ILE A 143 -2.15 -8.14 15.76
C ILE A 143 -1.87 -8.69 14.37
N TYR A 144 -1.81 -7.79 13.39
CA TYR A 144 -1.41 -8.14 12.04
C TYR A 144 -0.02 -8.77 12.07
N ASN A 145 0.12 -9.99 11.54
CA ASN A 145 1.40 -10.68 11.45
C ASN A 145 2.25 -10.07 10.33
N TRP A 146 2.79 -8.89 10.62
CA TRP A 146 3.69 -8.22 9.71
C TRP A 146 4.99 -8.97 9.63
N GLU A 147 5.36 -9.38 8.42
CA GLU A 147 6.67 -9.96 8.13
C GLU A 147 7.30 -9.28 6.91
N PRO A 148 8.63 -9.09 6.90
CA PRO A 148 9.31 -8.60 5.72
C PRO A 148 9.21 -9.64 4.60
N ILE A 149 8.88 -9.20 3.38
CA ILE A 149 8.96 -10.09 2.21
C ILE A 149 10.43 -10.24 1.84
N LYS A 150 10.88 -11.49 1.77
CA LYS A 150 12.21 -11.82 1.24
C LYS A 150 12.12 -11.97 -0.28
N TYR A 151 12.65 -10.99 -0.99
CA TYR A 151 12.75 -11.03 -2.46
C TYR A 151 13.97 -11.85 -2.88
N ASP A 152 13.83 -13.17 -2.85
CA ASP A 152 14.73 -14.09 -3.55
C ASP A 152 14.40 -14.12 -5.05
N SER A 153 15.13 -14.91 -5.84
CA SER A 153 14.91 -15.00 -7.29
C SER A 153 13.46 -15.35 -7.65
N TYR A 154 12.87 -16.31 -6.95
CA TYR A 154 11.51 -16.76 -7.22
C TYR A 154 10.47 -15.69 -6.85
N ASN A 155 10.55 -15.12 -5.63
CA ASN A 155 9.64 -14.06 -5.19
C ASN A 155 9.80 -12.78 -6.01
N SER A 156 10.99 -12.50 -6.53
CA SER A 156 11.24 -11.39 -7.47
C SER A 156 10.54 -11.62 -8.81
N ILE A 157 10.53 -12.85 -9.33
CA ILE A 157 9.73 -13.21 -10.52
C ILE A 157 8.23 -13.07 -10.23
N LEU A 158 7.76 -13.51 -9.08
CA LEU A 158 6.36 -13.32 -8.70
C LEU A 158 6.00 -11.83 -8.63
N TYR A 159 6.89 -11.01 -8.08
CA TYR A 159 6.72 -9.56 -8.02
C TYR A 159 6.69 -8.94 -9.42
N LEU A 160 7.63 -9.32 -10.28
CA LEU A 160 7.71 -8.92 -11.69
C LEU A 160 6.36 -9.16 -12.40
N LEU A 161 5.83 -10.38 -12.33
CA LEU A 161 4.57 -10.71 -12.99
C LEU A 161 3.36 -10.00 -12.35
N ALA A 162 3.38 -9.81 -11.03
CA ALA A 162 2.28 -9.21 -10.29
C ALA A 162 2.16 -7.69 -10.50
N ARG A 163 3.28 -6.99 -10.71
CA ARG A 163 3.38 -5.53 -10.54
C ARG A 163 3.75 -4.78 -11.81
N SER A 164 4.63 -5.33 -12.65
CA SER A 164 5.18 -4.62 -13.83
C SER A 164 4.10 -4.00 -14.72
N PRO A 165 3.01 -4.70 -15.08
CA PRO A 165 2.02 -4.15 -16.01
C PRO A 165 1.41 -2.84 -15.51
N ALA A 166 1.04 -2.80 -14.23
CA ALA A 166 0.41 -1.63 -13.64
C ALA A 166 1.43 -0.52 -13.39
N GLU A 167 2.63 -0.85 -12.93
CA GLU A 167 3.69 0.12 -12.67
C GLU A 167 4.17 0.80 -13.96
N TYR A 168 4.47 0.02 -14.99
CA TYR A 168 4.83 0.53 -16.32
C TYR A 168 3.73 1.44 -16.88
N ALA A 169 2.47 0.98 -16.85
CA ALA A 169 1.35 1.75 -17.37
C ALA A 169 1.14 3.09 -16.64
N VAL A 170 1.42 3.16 -15.34
CA VAL A 170 1.36 4.41 -14.58
C VAL A 170 2.53 5.31 -14.94
N LEU A 171 3.75 4.77 -15.04
CA LEU A 171 4.96 5.55 -15.35
C LEU A 171 4.90 6.18 -16.75
N VAL A 172 4.50 5.42 -17.77
CA VAL A 172 4.30 5.94 -19.12
C VAL A 172 3.27 7.08 -19.14
N LYS A 173 2.20 6.98 -18.34
CA LYS A 173 1.21 8.06 -18.24
C LYS A 173 1.79 9.30 -17.57
N LEU A 174 2.53 9.12 -16.47
CA LEU A 174 3.14 10.24 -15.76
C LEU A 174 4.18 10.95 -16.62
N PHE A 175 5.12 10.21 -17.22
CA PHE A 175 6.14 10.80 -18.09
C PHE A 175 5.54 11.38 -19.37
N GLY A 176 4.54 10.73 -19.96
CA GLY A 176 3.81 11.28 -21.10
C GLY A 176 3.08 12.58 -20.76
N GLU A 177 2.51 12.69 -19.56
CA GLU A 177 1.87 13.92 -19.09
C GLU A 177 2.89 15.04 -18.84
N ILE A 178 4.02 14.72 -18.20
CA ILE A 178 5.12 15.69 -17.99
C ILE A 178 5.59 16.21 -19.34
N PHE A 179 5.92 15.32 -20.28
CA PHE A 179 6.37 15.68 -21.63
C PHE A 179 5.35 16.53 -22.39
N SER A 180 4.05 16.20 -22.27
CA SER A 180 3.00 16.96 -22.97
C SER A 180 2.79 18.36 -22.39
N ARG A 181 3.08 18.56 -21.10
CA ARG A 181 2.95 19.85 -20.42
C ARG A 181 4.20 20.71 -20.54
N ASP A 182 5.38 20.08 -20.56
CA ASP A 182 6.68 20.71 -20.67
C ASP A 182 7.58 19.93 -21.65
N PRO A 183 7.49 20.22 -22.96
CA PRO A 183 8.32 19.56 -23.97
C PRO A 183 9.82 19.87 -23.85
N GLU A 184 10.19 20.93 -23.13
CA GLU A 184 11.59 21.31 -22.88
C GLU A 184 12.21 20.51 -21.73
N PHE A 185 11.38 19.83 -20.92
CA PHE A 185 11.84 18.93 -19.88
C PHE A 185 12.53 17.68 -20.47
N GLN A 186 13.86 17.74 -20.58
CA GLN A 186 14.71 16.67 -21.10
C GLN A 186 15.68 16.19 -20.01
N PRO A 187 15.23 15.31 -19.09
CA PRO A 187 16.07 14.82 -18.01
C PRO A 187 17.27 14.04 -18.56
N ARG A 188 18.48 14.41 -18.13
CA ARG A 188 19.74 13.74 -18.54
C ARG A 188 20.13 12.58 -17.63
N SER A 189 19.49 12.45 -16.48
CA SER A 189 19.77 11.42 -15.48
C SER A 189 18.48 10.99 -14.80
N LEU A 190 18.33 9.70 -14.54
CA LEU A 190 17.25 9.11 -13.76
C LEU A 190 17.83 8.54 -12.46
N PHE A 191 17.26 8.94 -11.33
CA PHE A 191 17.53 8.33 -10.02
C PHE A 191 16.27 7.61 -9.56
N ASP A 192 16.35 6.27 -9.48
CA ASP A 192 15.22 5.42 -9.12
C ASP A 192 15.48 4.75 -7.76
N PHE A 193 14.96 5.36 -6.70
CA PHE A 193 15.11 4.84 -5.35
C PHE A 193 14.18 3.65 -5.12
N GLY A 194 14.76 2.49 -4.80
CA GLY A 194 13.98 1.27 -4.62
C GLY A 194 13.43 0.74 -5.94
N SER A 195 14.24 0.81 -7.00
CA SER A 195 13.89 0.47 -8.38
C SER A 195 13.27 -0.91 -8.59
N GLY A 196 13.52 -1.87 -7.68
CA GLY A 196 12.92 -3.20 -7.72
C GLY A 196 13.28 -3.93 -9.02
N ILE A 197 12.29 -4.11 -9.90
CA ILE A 197 12.46 -4.73 -11.23
C ILE A 197 12.82 -3.74 -12.34
N GLY A 198 13.00 -2.45 -12.01
CA GLY A 198 13.46 -1.41 -12.93
C GLY A 198 12.38 -0.89 -13.88
N THR A 199 11.08 -0.94 -13.52
CA THR A 199 10.00 -0.48 -14.41
C THR A 199 10.11 0.98 -14.87
N ALA A 200 10.78 1.84 -14.12
CA ALA A 200 11.00 3.24 -14.52
C ALA A 200 12.10 3.42 -15.56
N THR A 201 12.97 2.42 -15.72
CA THR A 201 14.02 2.42 -16.75
C THR A 201 13.52 1.91 -18.10
N TRP A 202 12.52 1.01 -18.07
CA TRP A 202 11.84 0.48 -19.25
C TRP A 202 10.93 1.52 -19.92
#